data_AF-A0A6P3W016-F1
#
_entry.id   AF-A0A6P3W016-F1
#
_cell.length_a   1.000
_cell.length_b   1.000
_cell.length_c   1.000
_cell.angle_alpha   90.00
_cell.angle_beta   90.00
_cell.angle_gamma   90.00
#
_symmetry.space_group_name_H-M   'P 1'
#
loop_
_entity.id
_entity.type
_entity.pdbx_description
1 polymer ?
#
loop_
_entity_poly.entity_id
_entity_poly.type
_entity_poly.pdbx_seq_one_letter_code
_entity_poly.pdbx_strand_id
1 'polypeptide(L)'
;MRGHGRIAPALGPQSQDNNLCVSLLVLLLVCTCVSRTEGVSCSQTSCCNSLQKTLQLTRLLHRESTALLKTYKANQGEGVELICQAQSEGVPEATVSGQDWAERLMGIHVRLQEFVPHLRHVAEQQADLQPVGSPLLNTLAQVQLRCPHLSGRMHCLLQLLLPNSVLEPPGPTGQPPLPPLNSFQQKAYGCNVLTRFRAFLFNSQRELKALRGVACKRRTEPPSYTIGFHRH
;
A
#
# COMPACT_ATOMS: atom_id res chain seq x y z
N MET A 1 -45.17 -25.02 -65.51
CA MET A 1 -44.28 -25.46 -64.41
C MET A 1 -43.80 -24.24 -63.65
N ARG A 2 -43.83 -24.33 -62.30
CA ARG A 2 -43.15 -23.55 -61.23
C ARG A 2 -42.19 -22.44 -61.69
N GLY A 3 -42.12 -21.23 -61.15
CA GLY A 3 -42.44 -20.73 -59.81
C GLY A 3 -41.32 -19.78 -59.37
N HIS A 4 -41.62 -18.91 -58.39
CA HIS A 4 -40.73 -18.08 -57.56
C HIS A 4 -40.36 -16.66 -58.02
N GLY A 5 -41.06 -15.70 -57.42
CA GLY A 5 -40.47 -14.41 -57.03
C GLY A 5 -39.67 -14.51 -55.73
N ARG A 6 -38.82 -13.50 -55.49
CA ARG A 6 -38.20 -13.05 -54.22
C ARG A 6 -37.82 -11.58 -54.44
N ILE A 7 -38.55 -10.61 -53.90
CA ILE A 7 -38.48 -10.04 -52.54
C ILE A 7 -37.07 -9.55 -52.19
N ALA A 8 -36.90 -8.22 -52.22
CA ALA A 8 -35.80 -7.49 -51.63
C ALA A 8 -35.90 -7.50 -50.09
N PRO A 9 -34.79 -7.58 -49.34
CA PRO A 9 -34.83 -7.31 -47.91
C PRO A 9 -34.64 -5.82 -47.65
N ALA A 10 -35.60 -5.25 -46.92
CA ALA A 10 -35.49 -3.95 -46.29
C ALA A 10 -34.42 -3.97 -45.19
N LEU A 11 -33.60 -2.92 -45.13
CA LEU A 11 -32.76 -2.60 -43.98
C LEU A 11 -33.67 -2.21 -42.80
N GLY A 12 -33.76 -3.08 -41.80
CA GLY A 12 -34.26 -2.71 -40.47
C GLY A 12 -33.12 -2.20 -39.60
N PRO A 13 -33.30 -1.14 -38.80
CA PRO A 13 -32.33 -0.74 -37.78
C PRO A 13 -32.58 -1.59 -36.53
N GLN A 14 -31.62 -2.44 -36.15
CA GLN A 14 -31.72 -3.17 -34.89
C GLN A 14 -30.34 -3.36 -34.28
N SER A 15 -30.26 -3.06 -32.97
CA SER A 15 -29.13 -3.28 -32.04
C SER A 15 -28.29 -2.04 -31.68
N GLN A 16 -28.92 -1.04 -31.05
CA GLN A 16 -28.21 -0.02 -30.26
C GLN A 16 -28.41 -0.18 -28.73
N ASP A 17 -29.40 -0.97 -28.29
CA ASP A 17 -29.73 -1.11 -26.86
C ASP A 17 -28.90 -2.16 -26.10
N ASN A 18 -28.30 -3.13 -26.80
CA ASN A 18 -27.53 -4.21 -26.17
C ASN A 18 -26.14 -3.75 -25.67
N ASN A 19 -25.62 -2.64 -26.22
CA ASN A 19 -24.28 -2.15 -25.88
C ASN A 19 -24.23 -1.32 -24.60
N LEU A 20 -25.32 -0.62 -24.24
CA LEU A 20 -25.41 0.09 -22.97
C LEU A 20 -25.47 -0.89 -21.79
N CYS A 21 -26.23 -1.98 -21.94
CA CYS A 21 -26.42 -2.96 -20.88
C CYS A 21 -25.12 -3.72 -20.57
N VAL A 22 -24.38 -4.13 -21.61
CA VAL A 22 -23.05 -4.75 -21.47
C VAL A 22 -22.04 -3.75 -20.90
N SER A 23 -22.05 -2.48 -21.33
CA SER A 23 -21.15 -1.47 -20.79
C SER A 23 -21.42 -1.18 -19.31
N LEU A 24 -22.69 -1.12 -18.88
CA LEU A 24 -23.07 -0.95 -17.48
C LEU A 24 -22.69 -2.17 -16.63
N LEU A 25 -22.87 -3.38 -17.14
CA LEU A 25 -22.44 -4.61 -16.47
C LEU A 25 -20.92 -4.68 -16.31
N VAL A 26 -20.15 -4.28 -17.33
CA VAL A 26 -18.69 -4.18 -17.25
C VAL A 26 -18.26 -3.10 -16.27
N LEU A 27 -18.93 -1.93 -16.25
CA LEU A 27 -18.65 -0.86 -15.29
C LEU A 27 -18.97 -1.29 -13.83
N LEU A 28 -20.07 -2.01 -13.62
CA LEU A 28 -20.46 -2.56 -12.32
C LEU A 28 -19.52 -3.70 -11.86
N LEU A 29 -19.06 -4.54 -12.79
CA LEU A 29 -18.04 -5.55 -12.51
C LEU A 29 -16.69 -4.90 -12.16
N VAL A 30 -16.27 -3.84 -12.85
CA VAL A 30 -15.03 -3.12 -12.53
C VAL A 30 -15.15 -2.36 -11.19
N CYS A 31 -16.31 -1.80 -10.86
CA CYS A 31 -16.56 -1.13 -9.57
C CYS A 31 -16.60 -2.11 -8.38
N THR A 32 -17.07 -3.34 -8.58
CA THR A 32 -17.11 -4.35 -7.49
C THR A 32 -15.75 -4.99 -7.21
N CYS A 33 -14.78 -4.84 -8.12
CA CYS A 33 -13.38 -5.24 -7.88
C CYS A 33 -12.62 -4.30 -6.93
N VAL A 34 -13.09 -3.07 -6.72
CA VAL A 34 -12.35 -2.03 -5.98
C VAL A 34 -12.71 -1.97 -4.49
N SER A 35 -13.78 -2.66 -4.05
CA SER A 35 -14.26 -2.55 -2.65
C SER A 35 -14.53 -3.88 -1.95
N ARG A 36 -13.79 -4.93 -2.25
CA ARG A 36 -13.62 -6.02 -1.28
C ARG A 36 -12.49 -5.68 -0.32
N THR A 37 -12.80 -4.89 0.70
CA THR A 37 -12.12 -5.06 1.98
C THR A 37 -12.64 -6.36 2.57
N GLU A 38 -12.12 -7.50 2.08
CA GLU A 38 -12.24 -8.74 2.82
C GLU A 38 -11.69 -8.44 4.22
N GLY A 39 -12.56 -8.52 5.23
CA GLY A 39 -12.13 -8.35 6.61
C GLY A 39 -10.94 -9.26 6.83
N VAL A 40 -9.76 -8.69 7.09
CA VAL A 40 -8.54 -9.46 7.23
C VAL A 40 -8.72 -10.34 8.46
N SER A 41 -9.12 -11.59 8.26
CA SER A 41 -9.24 -12.57 9.34
C SER A 41 -7.84 -12.88 9.83
N CYS A 42 -7.44 -12.24 10.93
CA CYS A 42 -6.13 -12.43 11.55
C CYS A 42 -6.01 -13.75 12.33
N SER A 43 -6.85 -14.75 12.01
CA SER A 43 -7.03 -15.97 12.79
C SER A 43 -5.83 -16.94 12.72
N GLN A 44 -5.59 -17.61 13.86
CA GLN A 44 -4.70 -18.77 14.09
C GLN A 44 -3.23 -18.68 13.66
N THR A 45 -2.57 -17.53 13.79
CA THR A 45 -1.09 -17.50 13.75
C THR A 45 -0.49 -17.03 15.06
N SER A 46 0.52 -17.76 15.54
CA SER A 46 1.27 -17.36 16.75
C SER A 46 1.94 -16.00 16.52
N CYS A 47 2.07 -15.21 17.59
CA CYS A 47 2.71 -13.89 17.54
C CYS A 47 4.08 -13.95 16.87
N CYS A 48 4.91 -14.94 17.24
CA CYS A 48 6.24 -15.13 16.66
C CYS A 48 6.21 -15.35 15.15
N ASN A 49 5.28 -16.17 14.66
CA ASN A 49 5.13 -16.45 13.24
C ASN A 49 4.62 -15.23 12.47
N SER A 50 3.65 -14.50 13.04
CA SER A 50 3.12 -13.27 12.45
C SER A 50 4.21 -12.18 12.35
N LEU A 51 4.97 -11.98 13.43
CA LEU A 51 6.10 -11.05 13.46
C LEU A 51 7.17 -11.43 12.44
N GLN A 52 7.53 -12.71 12.36
CA GLN A 52 8.52 -13.21 11.41
C GLN A 52 8.09 -12.97 9.96
N LYS A 53 6.85 -13.31 9.61
CA LYS A 53 6.32 -13.09 8.25
C LYS A 53 6.24 -11.60 7.91
N THR A 54 5.85 -10.77 8.87
CA THR A 54 5.82 -9.31 8.70
C THR A 54 7.24 -8.79 8.44
N LEU A 55 8.21 -9.18 9.25
CA LEU A 55 9.61 -8.80 9.08
C LEU A 55 10.21 -9.28 7.75
N GLN A 56 9.88 -10.49 7.30
CA GLN A 56 10.31 -10.98 5.99
C GLN A 56 9.75 -10.14 4.84
N LEU A 57 8.46 -9.79 4.91
CA LEU A 57 7.83 -8.94 3.90
C LEU A 57 8.40 -7.52 3.91
N THR A 58 8.64 -6.92 5.09
CA THR A 58 9.29 -5.60 5.18
C THR A 58 10.71 -5.62 4.61
N ARG A 59 11.46 -6.72 4.80
CA ARG A 59 12.80 -6.90 4.20
C ARG A 59 12.73 -7.00 2.69
N LEU A 60 11.78 -7.76 2.16
CA LEU A 60 11.56 -7.88 0.72
C LEU A 60 11.23 -6.50 0.13
N LEU A 61 10.24 -5.83 0.70
CA LEU A 61 9.77 -4.52 0.21
C LEU A 61 10.86 -3.45 0.28
N HIS A 62 11.77 -3.51 1.27
CA HIS A 62 12.92 -2.61 1.34
C HIS A 62 13.96 -2.87 0.24
N ARG A 63 14.21 -4.14 -0.11
CA ARG A 63 15.11 -4.47 -1.22
C ARG A 63 14.51 -3.97 -2.53
N GLU A 64 13.22 -4.20 -2.72
CA GLU A 64 12.48 -3.73 -3.89
C GLU A 64 12.40 -2.21 -3.95
N SER A 65 12.20 -1.51 -2.83
CA SER A 65 12.21 -0.04 -2.79
C SER A 65 13.61 0.53 -3.05
N THR A 66 14.67 -0.16 -2.63
CA THR A 66 16.04 0.20 -2.97
C THR A 66 16.30 0.05 -4.48
N ALA A 67 15.85 -1.05 -5.07
CA ALA A 67 15.93 -1.26 -6.51
C ALA A 67 15.08 -0.24 -7.29
N LEU A 68 13.85 0.01 -6.83
CA LEU A 68 12.93 1.00 -7.39
C LEU A 68 13.55 2.39 -7.37
N LEU A 69 14.12 2.85 -6.24
CA LEU A 69 14.77 4.16 -6.18
C LEU A 69 15.94 4.28 -7.16
N LYS A 70 16.74 3.22 -7.30
CA LYS A 70 17.83 3.18 -8.29
C LYS A 70 17.29 3.28 -9.72
N THR A 71 16.27 2.48 -10.05
CA THR A 71 15.61 2.51 -11.37
C THR A 71 14.97 3.87 -11.62
N TYR A 72 14.28 4.45 -10.63
CA TYR A 72 13.66 5.75 -10.72
C TYR A 72 14.70 6.80 -11.11
N LYS A 73 15.82 6.87 -10.37
CA LYS A 73 16.88 7.83 -10.66
C LYS A 73 17.45 7.68 -12.08
N ALA A 74 17.69 6.44 -12.51
CA ALA A 74 18.20 6.16 -13.86
C ALA A 74 17.25 6.59 -14.99
N ASN A 75 15.95 6.71 -14.73
CA ASN A 75 14.94 7.09 -15.71
C ASN A 75 14.55 8.59 -15.66
N GLN A 76 15.19 9.40 -14.80
CA GLN A 76 14.89 10.84 -14.73
C GLN A 76 15.73 11.71 -15.68
N GLY A 77 16.82 11.17 -16.21
CA GLY A 77 17.76 11.86 -17.09
C GLY A 77 18.92 12.55 -16.35
N GLU A 78 19.59 13.46 -17.03
CA GLU A 78 20.68 14.26 -16.44
C GLU A 78 20.19 15.16 -15.31
N GLY A 79 21.06 15.43 -14.33
CA GLY A 79 20.73 16.29 -13.19
C GLY A 79 19.84 15.63 -12.13
N VAL A 80 19.63 14.31 -12.18
CA VAL A 80 18.79 13.59 -11.21
C VAL A 80 19.20 13.79 -9.75
N GLU A 81 20.50 13.99 -9.47
CA GLU A 81 20.94 14.27 -8.10
C GLU A 81 20.42 15.62 -7.60
N LEU A 82 20.34 16.65 -8.46
CA LEU A 82 19.74 17.94 -8.10
C LEU A 82 18.22 17.80 -7.93
N ILE A 83 17.57 17.04 -8.80
CA ILE A 83 16.14 16.72 -8.71
C ILE A 83 15.82 16.07 -7.36
N CYS A 84 16.62 15.09 -6.94
CA CYS A 84 16.42 14.37 -5.69
C CYS A 84 16.83 15.16 -4.43
N GLN A 85 17.55 16.27 -4.58
CA GLN A 85 17.89 17.18 -3.49
C GLN A 85 16.86 18.31 -3.31
N ALA A 86 16.09 18.62 -4.36
CA ALA A 86 15.03 19.60 -4.30
C ALA A 86 14.01 19.21 -3.22
N GLN A 87 13.67 20.15 -2.34
CA GLN A 87 12.70 19.90 -1.28
C GLN A 87 11.31 19.67 -1.86
N SER A 88 10.54 18.77 -1.24
CA SER A 88 9.15 18.54 -1.58
C SER A 88 8.32 18.52 -0.31
N GLU A 89 7.27 19.34 -0.30
CA GLU A 89 6.36 19.45 0.82
C GLU A 89 5.36 18.28 0.86
N GLY A 90 4.81 18.01 2.04
CA GLY A 90 3.76 17.02 2.23
C GLY A 90 4.22 15.55 2.13
N VAL A 91 5.52 15.27 1.97
CA VAL A 91 6.00 13.88 1.90
C VAL A 91 6.07 13.27 3.31
N PRO A 92 5.53 12.06 3.56
CA PRO A 92 5.61 11.41 4.86
C PRO A 92 7.05 11.24 5.35
N GLU A 93 7.24 11.40 6.65
CA GLU A 93 8.56 11.26 7.29
C GLU A 93 9.01 9.79 7.35
N ALA A 94 10.31 9.56 7.25
CA ALA A 94 10.88 8.21 7.30
C ALA A 94 11.01 7.64 8.73
N THR A 95 10.83 8.49 9.75
CA THR A 95 11.02 8.13 11.14
C THR A 95 9.81 7.40 11.70
N VAL A 96 10.08 6.38 12.53
CA VAL A 96 9.07 5.73 13.35
C VAL A 96 8.92 6.49 14.65
N SER A 97 7.71 6.92 14.96
CA SER A 97 7.36 7.62 16.20
C SER A 97 6.94 6.63 17.29
N GLY A 98 7.09 7.00 18.57
CA GLY A 98 6.63 6.21 19.72
C GLY A 98 7.71 5.99 20.77
N GLN A 99 7.33 6.09 22.04
CA GLN A 99 8.22 5.90 23.18
C GLN A 99 8.43 4.41 23.44
N ASP A 100 7.33 3.66 23.52
CA ASP A 100 7.34 2.22 23.78
C ASP A 100 7.19 1.38 22.49
N TRP A 101 7.23 0.06 22.66
CA TRP A 101 7.17 -0.87 21.55
C TRP A 101 5.81 -0.90 20.83
N ALA A 102 4.72 -0.63 21.55
CA ALA A 102 3.35 -0.66 21.04
C ALA A 102 3.09 0.60 20.21
N GLU A 103 3.46 1.77 20.75
CA GLU A 103 3.41 3.04 20.04
C GLU A 103 4.25 3.01 18.77
N ARG A 104 5.46 2.44 18.81
CA ARG A 104 6.29 2.29 17.60
C ARG A 104 5.66 1.40 16.55
N LEU A 105 5.02 0.30 16.96
CA LEU A 105 4.34 -0.59 16.03
C LEU A 105 3.14 0.09 15.37
N MET A 106 2.35 0.83 16.15
CA MET A 106 1.27 1.69 15.64
C MET A 106 1.83 2.76 14.69
N GLY A 107 2.92 3.43 15.07
CA GLY A 107 3.59 4.43 14.25
C GLY A 107 4.03 3.88 12.89
N ILE A 108 4.53 2.64 12.84
CA ILE A 108 4.82 1.96 11.57
C ILE A 108 3.54 1.76 10.74
N HIS A 109 2.45 1.31 11.35
CA HIS A 109 1.19 1.09 10.65
C HIS A 109 0.63 2.39 10.05
N VAL A 110 0.53 3.44 10.86
CA VAL A 110 0.07 4.76 10.44
C VAL A 110 0.94 5.30 9.31
N ARG A 111 2.27 5.27 9.48
CA ARG A 111 3.19 5.79 8.46
C ARG A 111 3.14 4.99 7.17
N LEU A 112 2.93 3.67 7.23
CA LEU A 112 2.72 2.86 6.04
C LEU A 112 1.43 3.28 5.30
N GLN A 113 0.35 3.58 6.03
CA GLN A 113 -0.88 4.08 5.41
C GLN A 113 -0.68 5.46 4.78
N GLU A 114 0.13 6.33 5.37
CA GLU A 114 0.50 7.62 4.78
C GLU A 114 1.28 7.44 3.48
N PHE A 115 2.22 6.50 3.39
CA PHE A 115 3.02 6.31 2.17
C PHE A 115 2.21 5.75 0.97
N VAL A 116 1.16 4.97 1.20
CA VAL A 116 0.39 4.31 0.12
C VAL A 116 -0.15 5.29 -0.93
N PRO A 117 -0.89 6.35 -0.57
CA PRO A 117 -1.40 7.31 -1.55
C PRO A 117 -0.27 8.12 -2.22
N HIS A 118 0.85 8.37 -1.55
CA HIS A 118 2.02 9.01 -2.17
C HIS A 118 2.65 8.12 -3.23
N LEU A 119 2.82 6.82 -2.95
CA LEU A 119 3.31 5.84 -3.93
C LEU A 119 2.35 5.69 -5.11
N ARG A 120 1.04 5.78 -4.87
CA ARG A 120 0.02 5.83 -5.94
C ARG A 120 0.26 7.03 -6.85
N HIS A 121 0.34 8.21 -6.25
CA HIS A 121 0.51 9.45 -6.98
C HIS A 121 1.80 9.48 -7.81
N VAL A 122 2.91 8.96 -7.28
CA VAL A 122 4.17 8.86 -8.03
C VAL A 122 4.03 7.95 -9.25
N ALA A 123 3.28 6.85 -9.16
CA ALA A 123 3.08 5.98 -10.31
C ALA A 123 2.19 6.61 -11.38
N GLU A 124 1.14 7.34 -10.97
CA GLU A 124 0.29 8.10 -11.90
C GLU A 124 1.14 9.13 -12.66
N GLN A 125 1.94 9.93 -11.95
CA GLN A 125 2.87 10.90 -12.56
C GLN A 125 3.86 10.22 -13.51
N GLN A 126 4.44 9.08 -13.13
CA GLN A 126 5.39 8.38 -14.00
C GLN A 126 4.70 7.72 -15.20
N ALA A 127 3.41 7.38 -15.14
CA ALA A 127 2.69 6.83 -16.28
C ALA A 127 2.56 7.86 -17.41
N ASP A 128 2.46 9.14 -17.07
CA ASP A 128 2.42 10.24 -18.04
C ASP A 128 3.81 10.59 -18.60
N LEU A 129 4.87 10.37 -17.81
CA LEU A 129 6.25 10.77 -18.16
C LEU A 129 7.06 9.67 -18.85
N GLN A 130 6.66 8.40 -18.69
CA GLN A 130 7.45 7.26 -19.14
C GLN A 130 6.75 6.52 -20.28
N PRO A 131 7.49 5.91 -21.22
CA PRO A 131 6.89 5.06 -22.23
C PRO A 131 6.22 3.83 -21.58
N VAL A 132 5.17 3.33 -22.23
CA VAL A 132 4.47 2.11 -21.81
C VAL A 132 5.46 0.94 -21.73
N GLY A 133 5.36 0.15 -20.65
CA GLY A 133 6.24 -0.99 -20.42
C GLY A 133 7.62 -0.63 -19.88
N SER A 134 7.87 0.63 -19.50
CA SER A 134 9.15 1.01 -18.90
C SER A 134 9.46 0.17 -17.65
N PRO A 135 10.74 -0.20 -17.42
CA PRO A 135 11.14 -0.92 -16.21
C PRO A 135 10.74 -0.19 -14.91
N LEU A 136 10.68 1.15 -14.96
CA LEU A 136 10.24 1.97 -13.85
C LEU A 136 8.77 1.72 -13.49
N LEU A 137 7.86 1.73 -14.47
CA LEU A 137 6.45 1.46 -14.22
C LEU A 137 6.21 0.06 -13.65
N ASN A 138 6.93 -0.94 -14.16
CA ASN A 138 6.85 -2.31 -13.64
C ASN A 138 7.31 -2.40 -12.17
N THR A 139 8.40 -1.72 -11.82
CA THR A 139 8.91 -1.73 -10.43
C THR A 139 8.02 -0.93 -9.47
N LEU A 140 7.42 0.17 -9.94
CA LEU A 140 6.39 0.91 -9.18
C LEU A 140 5.17 0.04 -8.89
N ALA A 141 4.61 -0.61 -9.91
CA ALA A 141 3.46 -1.50 -9.75
C ALA A 141 3.74 -2.64 -8.77
N GLN A 142 4.93 -3.24 -8.81
CA GLN A 142 5.35 -4.29 -7.89
C GLN A 142 5.40 -3.85 -6.43
N VAL A 143 5.91 -2.64 -6.16
CA VAL A 143 5.95 -2.08 -4.80
C VAL A 143 4.53 -1.71 -4.34
N GLN A 144 3.72 -1.12 -5.20
CA GLN A 144 2.33 -0.78 -4.89
C GLN A 144 1.49 -2.01 -4.56
N LEU A 145 1.66 -3.11 -5.29
CA LEU A 145 0.96 -4.37 -5.01
C LEU A 145 1.30 -4.92 -3.62
N ARG A 146 2.54 -4.75 -3.16
CA ARG A 146 3.02 -5.29 -1.89
C ARG A 146 2.69 -4.43 -0.67
N CYS A 147 2.48 -3.13 -0.84
CA CYS A 147 2.15 -2.24 0.27
C CYS A 147 0.86 -2.65 1.01
N PRO A 148 -0.26 -2.98 0.34
CA PRO A 148 -1.47 -3.51 0.97
C PRO A 148 -1.21 -4.81 1.74
N HIS A 149 -0.39 -5.72 1.18
CA HIS A 149 -0.05 -6.97 1.86
C HIS A 149 0.74 -6.71 3.16
N LEU A 150 1.68 -5.77 3.15
CA LEU A 150 2.39 -5.37 4.36
C LEU A 150 1.45 -4.69 5.37
N SER A 151 0.55 -3.84 4.89
CA SER A 151 -0.44 -3.15 5.73
C SER A 151 -1.37 -4.15 6.44
N GLY A 152 -1.90 -5.14 5.71
CA GLY A 152 -2.72 -6.20 6.29
C GLY A 152 -1.97 -7.05 7.31
N ARG A 153 -0.69 -7.38 7.05
CA ARG A 153 0.15 -8.09 8.04
C ARG A 153 0.41 -7.26 9.29
N MET A 154 0.70 -5.97 9.12
CA MET A 154 0.91 -5.06 10.23
C MET A 154 -0.35 -4.91 11.08
N HIS A 155 -1.51 -4.75 10.42
CA HIS A 155 -2.82 -4.72 11.07
C HIS A 155 -3.05 -5.99 11.90
N CYS A 156 -2.79 -7.18 11.35
CA CYS A 156 -2.93 -8.42 12.11
C CYS A 156 -1.93 -8.55 13.26
N LEU A 157 -0.69 -8.11 13.08
CA LEU A 157 0.30 -8.11 14.15
C LEU A 157 -0.14 -7.19 15.29
N LEU A 158 -0.71 -6.02 14.97
CA LEU A 158 -1.30 -5.10 15.95
C LEU A 158 -2.49 -5.72 16.66
N GLN A 159 -3.45 -6.30 15.95
CA GLN A 159 -4.61 -6.98 16.56
C GLN A 159 -4.19 -8.16 17.46
N LEU A 160 -3.11 -8.87 17.12
CA LEU A 160 -2.57 -9.93 17.97
C LEU A 160 -1.89 -9.38 19.24
N LEU A 161 -1.18 -8.26 19.16
CA LEU A 161 -0.41 -7.71 20.27
C LEU A 161 -1.24 -6.75 21.15
N LEU A 162 -2.23 -6.10 20.56
CA LEU A 162 -3.04 -5.01 21.09
C LEU A 162 -4.51 -5.19 20.62
N PRO A 163 -5.21 -6.25 21.06
CA PRO A 163 -6.54 -6.60 20.53
C PRO A 163 -7.63 -5.53 20.75
N ASN A 164 -7.40 -4.59 21.67
CA ASN A 164 -8.36 -3.53 22.00
C ASN A 164 -7.88 -2.14 21.53
N SER A 165 -6.77 -2.04 20.79
CA SER A 165 -6.29 -0.74 20.31
C SER A 165 -7.17 -0.24 19.17
N VAL A 166 -7.62 1.01 19.29
CA VAL A 166 -8.19 1.75 18.16
C VAL A 166 -7.04 2.14 17.24
N LEU A 167 -7.14 1.78 15.96
CA LEU A 167 -6.17 2.20 14.96
C LEU A 167 -6.55 3.59 14.48
N GLU A 168 -5.66 4.56 14.72
CA GLU A 168 -5.86 5.92 14.25
C GLU A 168 -5.71 5.99 12.73
N PRO A 169 -6.52 6.82 12.05
CA PRO A 169 -6.34 7.09 10.64
C PRO A 169 -5.00 7.81 10.38
N PRO A 170 -4.48 7.75 9.14
CA PRO A 170 -3.26 8.47 8.77
C PRO A 170 -3.41 9.98 9.01
N GLY A 171 -2.32 10.64 9.40
CA GLY A 171 -2.30 12.07 9.68
C GLY A 171 -2.41 12.95 8.43
N PRO A 172 -2.24 14.28 8.57
CA PRO A 172 -2.39 15.24 7.46
C PRO A 172 -1.40 15.02 6.30
N THR A 173 -0.26 14.36 6.54
CA THR A 173 0.68 13.90 5.50
C THR A 173 0.21 12.65 4.78
N GLY A 174 -1.01 12.16 5.03
CA GLY A 174 -1.60 11.02 4.34
C GLY A 174 -2.15 11.35 2.96
N GLN A 175 -2.08 12.61 2.51
CA GLN A 175 -2.54 13.02 1.18
C GLN A 175 -1.41 13.65 0.37
N PRO A 176 -1.21 13.23 -0.90
CA PRO A 176 -0.28 13.88 -1.79
C PRO A 176 -0.72 15.32 -2.08
N PRO A 177 0.22 16.22 -2.41
CA PRO A 177 -0.10 17.61 -2.75
C PRO A 177 -1.06 17.67 -3.94
N LEU A 178 -2.07 18.54 -3.85
CA LEU A 178 -3.16 18.69 -4.82
C LEU A 178 -3.02 19.76 -5.94
N PRO A 179 -1.88 20.43 -6.21
CA PRO A 179 -1.73 21.20 -7.45
C PRO A 179 -1.04 20.40 -8.57
N PRO A 180 -1.20 20.80 -9.85
CA PRO A 180 -0.42 20.25 -10.94
C PRO A 180 1.05 20.63 -10.76
N LEU A 181 1.86 19.65 -10.37
CA LEU A 181 3.30 19.80 -10.36
C LEU A 181 3.80 19.83 -11.81
N ASN A 182 4.71 20.74 -12.13
CA ASN A 182 5.41 20.66 -13.41
C ASN A 182 6.29 19.39 -13.45
N SER A 183 6.77 18.99 -14.63
CA SER A 183 7.54 17.75 -14.77
C SER A 183 8.75 17.68 -13.84
N PHE A 184 9.48 18.79 -13.63
CA PHE A 184 10.58 18.84 -12.67
C PHE A 184 10.12 18.58 -11.23
N GLN A 185 9.04 19.22 -10.79
CA GLN A 185 8.47 19.05 -9.46
C GLN A 185 7.93 17.64 -9.23
N GLN A 186 7.28 17.03 -10.24
CA GLN A 186 6.84 15.63 -10.18
C GLN A 186 8.03 14.68 -9.97
N LYS A 187 9.12 14.92 -10.72
CA LYS A 187 10.35 14.14 -10.60
C LYS A 187 11.02 14.29 -9.22
N ALA A 188 11.07 15.52 -8.70
CA ALA A 188 11.62 15.81 -7.37
C ALA A 188 10.78 15.13 -6.28
N TYR A 189 9.46 15.32 -6.34
CA TYR A 189 8.51 14.73 -5.42
C TYR A 189 8.62 13.21 -5.41
N GLY A 190 8.61 12.56 -6.58
CA GLY A 190 8.75 11.11 -6.67
C GLY A 190 10.09 10.60 -6.09
N CYS A 191 11.20 11.30 -6.33
CA CYS A 191 12.47 10.92 -5.73
C CYS A 191 12.46 11.04 -4.20
N ASN A 192 11.86 12.10 -3.66
CA ASN A 192 11.72 12.31 -2.22
C ASN A 192 10.83 11.24 -1.56
N VAL A 193 9.66 10.95 -2.14
CA VAL A 193 8.76 9.88 -1.66
C VAL A 193 9.48 8.54 -1.61
N LEU A 194 10.13 8.14 -2.71
CA LEU A 194 10.81 6.84 -2.80
C LEU A 194 12.02 6.75 -1.85
N THR A 195 12.74 7.85 -1.68
CA THR A 195 13.87 7.95 -0.73
C THR A 195 13.39 7.77 0.71
N ARG A 196 12.36 8.53 1.11
CA ARG A 196 11.80 8.45 2.46
C ARG A 196 11.13 7.11 2.72
N PHE A 197 10.43 6.55 1.73
CA PHE A 197 9.81 5.23 1.84
C PHE A 197 10.85 4.11 2.04
N ARG A 198 11.96 4.15 1.29
CA ARG A 198 13.08 3.22 1.50
C ARG A 198 13.65 3.34 2.92
N ALA A 199 13.92 4.56 3.39
CA ALA A 199 14.42 4.79 4.74
C ALA A 199 13.42 4.35 5.82
N PHE A 200 12.13 4.60 5.62
CA PHE A 200 11.05 4.14 6.48
C PHE A 200 11.03 2.61 6.62
N LEU A 201 11.15 1.87 5.51
CA LEU A 201 11.18 0.41 5.54
C LEU A 201 12.43 -0.12 6.25
N PHE A 202 13.57 0.55 6.10
CA PHE A 202 14.78 0.22 6.85
C PHE A 202 14.58 0.40 8.37
N ASN A 203 14.01 1.54 8.79
CA ASN A 203 13.71 1.82 10.19
C ASN A 203 12.69 0.82 10.75
N SER A 204 11.61 0.55 10.01
CA SER A 204 10.59 -0.43 10.38
C SER A 204 11.17 -1.82 10.60
N GLN A 205 12.14 -2.25 9.79
CA GLN A 205 12.82 -3.53 10.03
C GLN A 205 13.60 -3.56 11.33
N ARG A 206 14.22 -2.45 11.74
CA ARG A 206 14.97 -2.37 12.99
C ARG A 206 14.03 -2.53 14.18
N GLU A 207 12.92 -1.81 14.16
CA GLU A 207 11.89 -1.89 15.19
C GLU A 207 11.27 -3.30 15.27
N LEU A 208 10.83 -3.87 14.14
CA LEU A 208 10.28 -5.24 14.10
C LEU A 208 11.28 -6.31 14.58
N LYS A 209 12.59 -6.12 14.34
CA LYS A 209 13.62 -7.01 14.90
C LYS A 209 13.72 -6.86 16.42
N ALA A 210 13.65 -5.63 16.94
CA ALA A 210 13.71 -5.36 18.38
C ALA A 210 12.51 -5.92 19.14
N LEU A 211 11.33 -6.01 18.51
CA LEU A 211 10.14 -6.63 19.08
C LEU A 211 10.29 -8.14 19.34
N ARG A 212 11.25 -8.80 18.67
CA ARG A 212 11.44 -10.24 18.77
C ARG A 212 11.85 -10.61 20.18
N GLY A 213 10.97 -11.31 20.89
CA GLY A 213 11.21 -11.78 22.26
C GLY A 213 10.75 -10.82 23.36
N VAL A 214 10.40 -9.57 23.04
CA VAL A 214 9.82 -8.61 24.01
C VAL A 214 8.30 -8.71 24.02
N ALA A 215 7.66 -8.54 22.85
CA ALA A 215 6.20 -8.49 22.75
C ALA A 215 5.57 -9.90 22.74
N CYS A 216 6.17 -10.85 22.03
CA CYS A 216 5.59 -12.20 21.90
C CYS A 216 5.79 -13.12 23.12
N LYS A 217 6.57 -12.72 24.14
CA LYS A 217 6.72 -13.48 25.40
C LYS A 217 5.73 -13.08 26.50
N ARG A 218 5.23 -11.84 26.48
CA ARG A 218 4.32 -11.33 27.54
C ARG A 218 2.91 -11.92 27.50
N ARG A 219 2.53 -12.63 26.43
CA ARG A 219 1.18 -13.24 26.29
C ARG A 219 1.09 -14.68 26.81
N THR A 220 2.21 -15.27 27.25
CA THR A 220 2.22 -16.62 27.83
C THR A 220 1.98 -16.65 29.34
N GLU A 221 1.91 -15.50 30.01
CA GLU A 221 1.48 -15.43 31.42
C GLU A 221 -0.02 -15.12 31.48
N PRO A 222 -0.87 -16.05 31.94
CA PRO A 222 -2.26 -15.73 32.26
C PRO A 222 -2.30 -14.71 33.41
N PRO A 223 -3.32 -13.83 33.48
CA PRO A 223 -3.50 -12.95 34.62
C PRO A 223 -3.58 -13.80 35.89
N SER A 224 -2.60 -13.62 36.78
CA SER A 224 -2.58 -14.27 38.08
C SER A 224 -3.68 -13.62 38.93
N TYR A 225 -4.89 -14.17 38.89
CA TYR A 225 -5.93 -13.84 39.85
C TYR A 225 -5.56 -14.49 41.19
N THR A 226 -4.88 -13.74 42.04
CA THR A 226 -4.70 -14.12 43.45
C THR A 226 -6.05 -13.95 44.15
N ILE A 227 -6.85 -15.01 44.21
CA ILE A 227 -8.05 -15.05 45.05
C ILE A 227 -7.56 -15.13 46.51
N GLY A 228 -7.57 -13.98 47.19
CA GLY A 228 -7.34 -13.91 48.62
C GLY A 228 -8.53 -14.51 49.36
N PHE A 229 -8.38 -15.73 49.89
CA PHE A 229 -9.31 -16.27 50.87
C PHE A 229 -9.07 -15.59 52.22
N HIS A 230 -9.90 -14.61 52.56
CA HIS A 230 -10.07 -14.18 53.95
C HIS A 230 -10.93 -15.22 54.67
N ARG A 231 -10.32 -15.96 55.60
CA ARG A 231 -11.01 -16.79 56.59
C ARG A 231 -11.34 -15.89 57.78
N HIS A 232 -12.63 -15.74 58.09
CA HIS A 232 -13.11 -15.36 59.41
C HIS A 232 -13.69 -16.60 60.08
#